data_AF-A0A5N8WFI1-F1
#
_entry.id   AF-A0A5N8WFI1-F1
#
_cell.length_a   1.000
_cell.length_b   1.000
_cell.length_c   1.000
_cell.angle_alpha   90.00
_cell.angle_beta   90.00
_cell.angle_gamma   90.00
#
_symmetry.space_group_name_H-M   'P 1'
#
loop_
_entity.id
_entity.type
_entity.pdbx_description
1 polymer ?
#
loop_
_entity_poly.entity_id
_entity_poly.type
_entity_poly.pdbx_seq_one_letter_code
_entity_poly.pdbx_strand_id
1 'polypeptide(L)'
;MSVAIVGGLHADARKAAVRRLLAEVPHSVALHHDLSTAAEGTVLRTVRDRTGVLARGRTPLVNDCACCALREDLVPELQRLAEGAAAGLTRLAIVELWDSGEPKAMAEVVAASGLTVTAVITAIDPALVLPYLANGDDLAERGLAAASTDQRTVADTFARQLEYAPVLAVADSPEADDEDHSLLSQLHPTAHRVPIDRAPERGTGNCAPTPNVPAPDNA
;
A
#
# COMPACT_ATOMS: atom_id res chain seq x y z
N MET A 1 3.92 0.52 -21.89
CA MET A 1 4.28 0.16 -20.50
C MET A 1 3.01 -0.28 -19.78
N SER A 2 3.06 -1.34 -18.99
CA SER A 2 1.93 -1.79 -18.17
C SER A 2 2.02 -1.23 -16.76
N VAL A 3 0.87 -1.04 -16.09
CA VAL A 3 0.80 -0.65 -14.68
C VAL A 3 0.15 -1.76 -13.87
N ALA A 4 0.75 -2.11 -12.73
CA ALA A 4 0.12 -2.92 -11.69
C ALA A 4 -0.08 -2.06 -10.44
N ILE A 5 -1.21 -2.20 -9.78
CA ILE A 5 -1.51 -1.53 -8.51
C ILE A 5 -1.46 -2.56 -7.40
N VAL A 6 -0.72 -2.26 -6.33
CA VAL A 6 -0.59 -3.13 -5.16
C VAL A 6 -1.04 -2.34 -3.93
N GLY A 7 -2.22 -2.70 -3.43
CA GLY A 7 -2.78 -2.19 -2.18
C GLY A 7 -2.73 -3.21 -1.05
N GLY A 8 -3.37 -2.89 0.06
CA GLY A 8 -3.49 -3.75 1.22
C GLY A 8 -3.08 -3.03 2.50
N LEU A 9 -3.93 -3.14 3.52
CA LEU A 9 -3.74 -2.52 4.82
C LEU A 9 -2.54 -3.09 5.59
N HIS A 10 -2.24 -4.38 5.39
CA HIS A 10 -1.09 -5.01 6.02
C HIS A 10 0.22 -4.66 5.29
N ALA A 11 0.97 -3.72 5.84
CA ALA A 11 2.15 -3.12 5.19
C ALA A 11 3.23 -4.15 4.81
N ASP A 12 3.48 -5.16 5.63
CA ASP A 12 4.52 -6.15 5.34
C ASP A 12 4.10 -7.14 4.24
N ALA A 13 2.82 -7.53 4.20
CA ALA A 13 2.28 -8.33 3.09
C ALA A 13 2.33 -7.53 1.78
N ARG A 14 1.95 -6.24 1.81
CA ARG A 14 2.04 -5.35 0.65
C ARG A 14 3.47 -5.22 0.14
N LYS A 15 4.43 -4.96 1.03
CA LYS A 15 5.86 -4.89 0.69
C LYS A 15 6.39 -6.21 0.14
N ALA A 16 5.94 -7.36 0.67
CA ALA A 16 6.31 -8.68 0.15
C ALA A 16 5.77 -8.92 -1.27
N ALA A 17 4.51 -8.57 -1.54
CA ALA A 17 3.92 -8.64 -2.88
C ALA A 17 4.69 -7.79 -3.90
N VAL A 18 5.02 -6.55 -3.55
CA VAL A 18 5.83 -5.68 -4.43
C VAL A 18 7.24 -6.24 -4.64
N ARG A 19 7.88 -6.76 -3.59
CA ARG A 19 9.22 -7.37 -3.68
C ARG A 19 9.22 -8.57 -4.62
N ARG A 20 8.19 -9.43 -4.55
CA ARG A 20 8.02 -10.57 -5.43
C ARG A 20 7.89 -10.12 -6.89
N LEU A 21 7.04 -9.13 -7.17
CA LEU A 21 6.88 -8.57 -8.52
C LEU A 21 8.21 -8.00 -9.06
N LEU A 22 8.96 -7.26 -8.23
CA LEU A 22 10.27 -6.72 -8.62
C LEU A 22 11.32 -7.80 -8.91
N ALA A 23 11.23 -8.94 -8.22
CA ALA A 23 12.14 -10.06 -8.44
C ALA A 23 11.78 -10.86 -9.70
N GLU A 24 10.48 -11.09 -9.95
CA GLU A 24 9.98 -11.94 -11.04
C GLU A 24 9.84 -11.22 -12.38
N VAL A 25 9.63 -9.90 -12.39
CA VAL A 25 9.43 -9.12 -13.62
C VAL A 25 10.67 -8.28 -13.94
N PRO A 26 11.47 -8.66 -14.96
CA PRO A 26 12.60 -7.84 -15.39
C PRO A 26 12.16 -6.45 -15.81
N HIS A 27 12.98 -5.44 -15.47
CA HIS A 27 12.72 -4.04 -15.78
C HIS A 27 11.41 -3.51 -15.18
N SER A 28 10.93 -4.09 -14.07
CA SER A 28 9.86 -3.49 -13.29
C SER A 28 10.40 -2.46 -12.28
N VAL A 29 9.62 -1.42 -12.07
CA VAL A 29 9.92 -0.34 -11.13
C VAL A 29 8.71 -0.12 -10.23
N ALA A 30 8.92 0.00 -8.93
CA ALA A 30 7.89 0.33 -7.96
C ALA A 30 7.94 1.80 -7.56
N LEU A 31 6.77 2.44 -7.54
CA LEU A 31 6.55 3.79 -7.07
C LEU A 31 5.71 3.70 -5.80
N HIS A 32 6.19 4.32 -4.73
CA HIS A 32 5.46 4.42 -3.46
C HIS A 32 5.42 5.87 -3.01
N HIS A 33 4.24 6.29 -2.57
CA HIS A 33 4.04 7.58 -1.91
C HIS A 33 3.80 7.31 -0.42
N ASP A 34 4.73 7.77 0.40
CA ASP A 34 4.64 7.73 1.85
C ASP A 34 3.90 8.98 2.34
N LEU A 35 2.77 8.74 3.01
CA LEU A 35 1.88 9.79 3.51
C LEU A 35 2.14 10.10 5.00
N SER A 36 3.06 9.40 5.66
CA SER A 36 3.40 9.68 7.07
C SER A 36 3.93 11.10 7.27
N THR A 37 4.54 11.69 6.24
CA THR A 37 5.04 13.08 6.25
C THR A 37 3.96 14.12 5.95
N ALA A 38 2.69 13.72 5.77
CA ALA A 38 1.61 14.66 5.46
C ALA A 38 1.40 15.70 6.57
N ALA A 39 1.62 15.33 7.84
CA ALA A 39 1.61 16.28 8.95
C ALA A 39 2.69 17.37 8.83
N GLU A 40 3.77 17.11 8.09
CA GLU A 40 4.84 18.07 7.77
C GLU A 40 4.55 18.85 6.47
N GLY A 41 3.38 18.67 5.86
CA GLY A 41 2.98 19.36 4.64
C GLY A 41 3.58 18.78 3.35
N THR A 42 4.11 17.55 3.36
CA THR A 42 4.68 16.92 2.16
C THR A 42 4.34 15.44 2.04
N VAL A 43 4.36 14.93 0.80
CA VAL A 43 4.34 13.50 0.47
C VAL A 43 5.69 13.10 -0.08
N LEU A 44 6.25 11.99 0.40
CA LEU A 44 7.54 11.47 -0.07
C LEU A 44 7.31 10.36 -1.10
N ARG A 45 7.68 10.63 -2.35
CA ARG A 45 7.76 9.60 -3.40
C ARG A 45 9.10 8.87 -3.32
N THR A 46 9.05 7.55 -3.40
CA THR A 46 10.21 6.69 -3.65
C THR A 46 9.98 5.88 -4.92
N VAL A 47 11.00 5.84 -5.78
CA VAL A 47 11.05 4.99 -6.98
C VAL A 47 12.17 3.98 -6.79
N ARG A 48 11.87 2.70 -6.94
CA ARG A 48 12.81 1.60 -6.66
C ARG A 48 12.66 0.44 -7.64
N ASP A 49 13.73 -0.29 -7.86
CA ASP A 49 13.71 -1.57 -8.56
C ASP A 49 14.24 -2.69 -7.63
N ARG A 50 14.58 -3.85 -8.19
CA ARG A 50 15.17 -4.98 -7.44
C ARG A 50 16.54 -4.68 -6.84
N THR A 51 17.26 -3.69 -7.35
CA THR A 51 18.62 -3.32 -6.93
C THR A 51 18.62 -2.28 -5.81
N GLY A 52 17.54 -1.50 -5.71
CA GLY A 52 17.35 -0.53 -4.64
C GLY A 52 16.58 0.70 -5.08
N VAL A 53 16.77 1.79 -4.34
CA VAL A 53 16.12 3.07 -4.63
C VAL A 53 16.82 3.76 -5.79
N LEU A 54 16.06 4.08 -6.83
CA LEU A 54 16.51 4.81 -8.02
C LEU A 54 16.36 6.32 -7.85
N ALA A 55 15.27 6.75 -7.21
CA ALA A 55 14.97 8.16 -6.99
C ALA A 55 14.08 8.40 -5.77
N ARG A 56 14.15 9.61 -5.22
CA ARG A 56 13.22 10.13 -4.22
C ARG A 56 12.75 11.53 -4.63
N GLY A 57 11.52 11.87 -4.32
CA GLY A 57 10.94 13.18 -4.57
C GLY A 57 10.02 13.60 -3.43
N ARG A 58 9.93 14.90 -3.15
CA ARG A 58 8.96 15.43 -2.19
C ARG A 58 7.98 16.32 -2.94
N THR A 59 6.71 16.13 -2.67
CA THR A 59 5.63 16.94 -3.25
C THR A 59 4.88 17.62 -2.11
N PRO A 60 4.70 18.95 -2.15
CA PRO A 60 3.91 19.65 -1.14
C PRO A 60 2.45 19.17 -1.17
N LEU A 61 1.74 19.30 -0.04
CA LEU A 61 0.30 19.06 -0.04
C LEU A 61 -0.42 20.05 -0.97
N VAL A 62 -1.52 19.58 -1.56
CA VAL A 62 -2.39 20.39 -2.40
C VAL A 62 -3.71 20.55 -1.67
N ASN A 63 -4.07 21.79 -1.31
CA ASN A 63 -5.24 22.09 -0.48
C ASN A 63 -5.29 21.25 0.81
N ASP A 64 -4.13 21.07 1.46
CA ASP A 64 -3.97 20.21 2.64
C ASP A 64 -4.41 18.74 2.46
N CYS A 65 -4.53 18.24 1.21
CA CYS A 65 -4.78 16.82 0.92
C CYS A 65 -3.55 16.12 0.36
N ALA A 66 -3.08 15.09 1.06
CA ALA A 66 -2.03 14.20 0.54
C ALA A 66 -2.55 13.37 -0.65
N CYS A 67 -3.85 13.07 -0.67
CA CYS A 67 -4.53 12.45 -1.80
C CYS A 67 -4.42 13.25 -3.11
N CYS A 68 -4.51 14.58 -3.04
CA CYS A 68 -4.43 15.46 -4.20
C CYS A 68 -2.98 15.58 -4.66
N ALA A 69 -2.05 15.80 -3.72
CA ALA A 69 -0.62 15.82 -4.01
C ALA A 69 -0.14 14.52 -4.67
N LEU A 70 -0.63 13.37 -4.20
CA LEU A 70 -0.34 12.08 -4.81
C LEU A 70 -0.81 12.04 -6.26
N ARG A 71 -2.04 12.43 -6.57
CA ARG A 71 -2.55 12.40 -7.96
C ARG A 71 -1.73 13.30 -8.89
N GLU A 72 -1.40 14.51 -8.43
CA GLU A 72 -0.60 15.47 -9.20
C GLU A 72 0.84 15.00 -9.43
N ASP A 73 1.39 14.19 -8.53
CA ASP A 73 2.75 13.68 -8.64
C ASP A 73 2.84 12.33 -9.37
N LEU A 74 1.90 11.43 -9.11
CA LEU A 74 1.94 10.05 -9.62
C LEU A 74 1.79 10.00 -11.14
N VAL A 75 0.82 10.71 -11.71
CA VAL A 75 0.54 10.63 -13.15
C VAL A 75 1.72 11.12 -13.99
N PRO A 76 2.32 12.30 -13.72
CA PRO A 76 3.51 12.73 -14.45
C PRO A 76 4.68 11.76 -14.32
N GLU A 77 4.89 11.18 -13.14
CA GLU A 77 5.98 10.22 -12.94
C GLU A 77 5.75 8.91 -13.72
N LEU A 78 4.53 8.41 -13.76
CA LEU A 78 4.18 7.25 -14.58
C LEU A 78 4.36 7.54 -16.08
N GLN A 79 4.02 8.74 -16.54
CA GLN A 79 4.24 9.16 -17.93
C GLN A 79 5.74 9.20 -18.26
N ARG A 80 6.57 9.77 -17.37
CA ARG A 80 8.03 9.78 -17.51
C ARG A 80 8.62 8.37 -17.60
N LEU A 81 8.12 7.43 -16.80
CA LEU A 81 8.53 6.02 -16.89
C LEU A 81 8.06 5.38 -18.20
N ALA A 82 6.89 5.74 -18.70
CA ALA A 82 6.36 5.25 -19.97
C ALA A 82 7.19 5.73 -21.17
N GLU A 83 7.73 6.95 -21.14
CA GLU A 83 8.67 7.44 -22.15
C GLU A 83 9.95 6.59 -22.18
N GLY A 84 10.50 6.26 -21.01
CA GLY A 84 11.64 5.35 -20.88
C GLY A 84 11.35 3.92 -21.35
N ALA A 85 10.09 3.49 -21.33
CA ALA A 85 9.69 2.16 -21.78
C ALA A 85 9.91 1.94 -23.29
N ALA A 86 9.84 3.00 -24.11
CA ALA A 86 10.13 2.90 -25.54
C ALA A 86 11.60 2.50 -25.81
N ALA A 87 12.51 2.85 -24.89
CA ALA A 87 13.91 2.42 -24.90
C ALA A 87 14.16 1.10 -24.15
N GLY A 88 13.09 0.39 -23.73
CA GLY A 88 13.18 -0.88 -23.01
C GLY A 88 13.57 -0.75 -21.53
N LEU A 89 13.55 0.46 -20.96
CA LEU A 89 14.02 0.71 -19.59
C LEU A 89 13.02 0.28 -18.52
N THR A 90 11.72 0.37 -18.82
CA THR A 90 10.63 0.04 -17.90
C THR A 90 9.57 -0.80 -18.58
N ARG A 91 9.40 -2.05 -18.16
CA ARG A 91 8.35 -2.94 -18.68
C ARG A 91 7.04 -2.82 -17.89
N LEU A 92 7.17 -2.74 -16.56
CA LEU A 92 6.06 -2.71 -15.61
C LEU A 92 6.30 -1.61 -14.57
N ALA A 93 5.35 -0.70 -14.40
CA ALA A 93 5.31 0.19 -13.24
C ALA A 93 4.39 -0.43 -12.18
N ILE A 94 4.88 -0.56 -10.96
CA ILE A 94 4.13 -1.05 -9.80
C ILE A 94 3.78 0.16 -8.93
N VAL A 95 2.52 0.52 -8.84
CA VAL A 95 2.04 1.56 -7.92
C VAL A 95 1.75 0.89 -6.58
N GLU A 96 2.68 1.04 -5.64
CA GLU A 96 2.55 0.60 -4.26
C GLU A 96 1.77 1.66 -3.47
N LEU A 97 0.51 1.35 -3.15
CA LEU A 97 -0.36 2.26 -2.43
C LEU A 97 0.13 2.48 -0.99
N TRP A 98 -0.27 3.61 -0.42
CA TRP A 98 -0.31 3.78 1.03
C TRP A 98 -1.26 2.75 1.67
N ASP A 99 -1.06 2.47 2.96
CA ASP A 99 -1.81 1.45 3.72
C ASP A 99 -3.32 1.57 3.53
N SER A 100 -3.86 2.79 3.60
CA SER A 100 -5.29 3.07 3.43
C SER A 100 -5.71 3.48 2.00
N GLY A 101 -4.80 3.35 1.03
CA GLY A 101 -5.05 3.73 -0.36
C GLY A 101 -6.14 2.85 -1.00
N GLU A 102 -7.09 3.48 -1.68
CA GLU A 102 -8.20 2.78 -2.33
C GLU A 102 -7.81 2.34 -3.76
N PRO A 103 -7.78 1.02 -4.06
CA PRO A 103 -7.28 0.53 -5.34
C PRO A 103 -8.15 0.96 -6.52
N LYS A 104 -9.47 1.05 -6.34
CA LYS A 104 -10.40 1.52 -7.37
C LYS A 104 -10.11 2.94 -7.80
N ALA A 105 -10.06 3.86 -6.84
CA ALA A 105 -9.78 5.26 -7.10
C ALA A 105 -8.43 5.43 -7.81
N MET A 106 -7.42 4.62 -7.46
CA MET A 106 -6.13 4.67 -8.14
C MET A 106 -6.17 4.11 -9.56
N ALA A 107 -6.87 3.00 -9.77
CA ALA A 107 -7.03 2.41 -11.10
C ALA A 107 -7.71 3.38 -12.06
N GLU A 108 -8.72 4.12 -11.60
CA GLU A 108 -9.40 5.15 -12.39
C GLU A 108 -8.46 6.31 -12.75
N VAL A 109 -7.64 6.79 -11.80
CA VAL A 109 -6.63 7.84 -12.05
C VAL A 109 -5.62 7.39 -13.11
N VAL A 110 -5.09 6.17 -12.99
CA VAL A 110 -4.12 5.63 -13.95
C VAL A 110 -4.77 5.45 -15.32
N ALA A 111 -5.96 4.87 -15.38
CA ALA A 111 -6.67 4.66 -16.65
C ALA A 111 -7.00 5.98 -17.36
N ALA A 112 -7.44 7.01 -16.61
CA ALA A 112 -7.73 8.33 -17.15
C ALA A 112 -6.49 9.03 -17.74
N SER A 113 -5.27 8.65 -17.33
CA SER A 113 -4.02 9.16 -17.90
C SER A 113 -3.61 8.50 -19.23
N GLY A 114 -4.39 7.54 -19.72
CA GLY A 114 -4.10 6.79 -20.95
C GLY A 114 -3.16 5.60 -20.75
N LEU A 115 -2.82 5.25 -19.51
CA LEU A 115 -2.00 4.09 -19.17
C LEU A 115 -2.86 2.85 -18.90
N THR A 116 -2.38 1.69 -19.30
CA THR A 116 -3.09 0.42 -19.09
C THR A 116 -2.81 -0.14 -17.69
N VAL A 117 -3.85 -0.22 -16.86
CA VAL A 117 -3.86 -1.01 -15.62
C VAL A 117 -4.04 -2.47 -15.98
N THR A 118 -3.01 -3.28 -15.74
CA THR A 118 -2.97 -4.71 -16.09
C THR A 118 -3.26 -5.63 -14.91
N ALA A 119 -3.04 -5.15 -13.69
CA ALA A 119 -3.31 -5.91 -12.48
C ALA A 119 -3.66 -4.96 -11.34
N VAL A 120 -4.63 -5.36 -10.52
CA VAL A 120 -4.91 -4.75 -9.23
C VAL A 120 -4.86 -5.86 -8.20
N ILE A 121 -3.96 -5.70 -7.24
CA ILE A 121 -3.59 -6.71 -6.27
C ILE A 121 -3.81 -6.11 -4.89
N THR A 122 -4.53 -6.82 -4.03
CA THR A 122 -4.59 -6.50 -2.60
C THR A 122 -3.80 -7.55 -1.85
N ALA A 123 -2.75 -7.13 -1.15
CA ALA A 123 -1.98 -7.99 -0.29
C ALA A 123 -2.65 -8.09 1.08
N ILE A 124 -2.77 -9.31 1.59
CA ILE A 124 -3.51 -9.60 2.81
C ILE A 124 -2.72 -10.55 3.70
N ASP A 125 -2.96 -10.43 4.99
CA ASP A 125 -2.70 -11.48 5.96
C ASP A 125 -4.04 -12.14 6.30
N PRO A 126 -4.24 -13.45 6.04
CA PRO A 126 -5.50 -14.12 6.35
C PRO A 126 -5.93 -13.96 7.81
N ALA A 127 -5.00 -14.02 8.76
CA ALA A 127 -5.28 -13.92 10.19
C ALA A 127 -5.86 -12.55 10.60
N LEU A 128 -5.71 -11.54 9.74
CA LEU A 128 -6.19 -10.17 9.99
C LEU A 128 -7.49 -9.85 9.25
N VAL A 129 -8.05 -10.77 8.46
CA VAL A 129 -9.29 -10.53 7.70
C VAL A 129 -10.45 -10.19 8.64
N LEU A 130 -10.75 -11.04 9.62
CA LEU A 130 -11.83 -10.78 10.56
C LEU A 130 -11.50 -9.60 11.51
N PRO A 131 -10.30 -9.50 12.10
CA PRO A 131 -9.91 -8.34 12.89
C PRO A 131 -10.08 -7.00 12.17
N TYR A 132 -9.70 -6.90 10.89
CA TYR A 132 -9.90 -5.67 10.12
C TYR A 132 -11.36 -5.40 9.82
N LEU A 133 -12.15 -6.40 9.44
CA LEU A 133 -13.58 -6.22 9.15
C LEU A 133 -14.41 -5.86 10.39
N ALA A 134 -13.97 -6.28 11.58
CA ALA A 134 -14.61 -5.93 12.84
C ALA A 134 -14.14 -4.60 13.43
N ASN A 135 -13.11 -3.97 12.85
CA ASN A 135 -12.49 -2.77 13.41
C ASN A 135 -13.19 -1.48 12.92
N GLY A 136 -13.96 -0.86 13.81
CA GLY A 136 -14.64 0.41 13.57
C GLY A 136 -13.84 1.67 13.86
N ASP A 137 -12.56 1.56 14.21
CA ASP A 137 -11.72 2.73 14.53
C ASP A 137 -11.47 3.58 13.29
N ASP A 138 -11.36 4.89 13.50
CA ASP A 138 -11.04 5.83 12.42
C ASP A 138 -9.59 5.66 11.96
N LEU A 139 -9.36 5.78 10.66
CA LEU A 139 -7.99 5.73 10.11
C LEU A 139 -7.10 6.82 10.70
N ALA A 140 -7.66 7.98 11.05
CA ALA A 140 -6.94 9.09 11.65
C ALA A 140 -6.34 8.72 13.02
N GLU A 141 -7.11 8.01 13.85
CA GLU A 141 -6.67 7.54 15.17
C GLU A 141 -5.56 6.48 15.08
N ARG A 142 -5.49 5.78 13.93
CA ARG A 142 -4.48 4.77 13.64
C ARG A 142 -3.27 5.32 12.86
N GLY A 143 -3.23 6.62 12.55
CA GLY A 143 -2.16 7.22 11.76
C GLY A 143 -2.15 6.77 10.29
N LEU A 144 -3.28 6.27 9.80
CA LEU A 144 -3.44 5.73 8.45
C LEU A 144 -4.20 6.67 7.51
N ALA A 145 -4.76 7.77 8.02
CA ALA A 145 -5.54 8.73 7.25
C ALA A 145 -4.74 9.32 6.07
N ALA A 146 -5.39 9.41 4.90
CA ALA A 146 -4.80 10.01 3.72
C ALA A 146 -4.98 11.54 3.64
N ALA A 147 -5.79 12.11 4.55
CA ALA A 147 -6.06 13.53 4.67
C ALA A 147 -6.57 13.84 6.07
N SER A 148 -6.52 15.10 6.49
CA SER A 148 -7.11 15.56 7.76
C SER A 148 -8.63 15.36 7.82
N THR A 149 -9.28 15.29 6.66
CA THR A 149 -10.72 15.06 6.50
C THR A 149 -11.06 13.60 6.19
N ASP A 150 -10.11 12.66 6.31
CA ASP A 150 -10.38 11.24 6.10
C ASP A 150 -11.21 10.71 7.28
N GLN A 151 -12.47 10.35 7.02
CA GLN A 151 -13.43 9.85 7.99
C GLN A 151 -13.75 8.36 7.79
N ARG A 152 -12.89 7.65 7.04
CA ARG A 152 -13.05 6.22 6.84
C ARG A 152 -12.57 5.48 8.08
N THR A 153 -13.17 4.33 8.32
CA THR A 153 -12.72 3.37 9.35
C THR A 153 -11.77 2.35 8.76
N VAL A 154 -11.11 1.60 9.64
CA VAL A 154 -10.30 0.43 9.26
C VAL A 154 -11.13 -0.58 8.46
N ALA A 155 -12.31 -0.96 8.96
CA ALA A 155 -13.19 -1.93 8.31
C ALA A 155 -13.66 -1.48 6.92
N ASP A 156 -14.14 -0.24 6.77
CA ASP A 156 -14.60 0.29 5.47
C ASP A 156 -13.45 0.28 4.44
N THR A 157 -12.26 0.71 4.88
CA THR A 157 -11.07 0.77 4.03
C THR A 157 -10.63 -0.63 3.59
N PHE A 158 -10.56 -1.58 4.52
CA PHE A 158 -10.17 -2.95 4.22
C PHE A 158 -11.19 -3.64 3.31
N ALA A 159 -12.50 -3.47 3.56
CA ALA A 159 -13.55 -4.03 2.72
C ALA A 159 -13.43 -3.55 1.26
N ARG A 160 -13.24 -2.25 1.05
CA ARG A 160 -13.04 -1.66 -0.30
C ARG A 160 -11.79 -2.18 -1.00
N GLN A 161 -10.68 -2.34 -0.26
CA GLN A 161 -9.45 -2.92 -0.79
C GLN A 161 -9.63 -4.38 -1.21
N LEU A 162 -10.32 -5.17 -0.37
CA LEU A 162 -10.58 -6.57 -0.61
C LEU A 162 -11.50 -6.76 -1.83
N GLU A 163 -12.65 -6.08 -1.86
CA GLU A 163 -13.69 -6.26 -2.88
C GLU A 163 -13.21 -5.94 -4.30
N TYR A 164 -12.44 -4.86 -4.46
CA TYR A 164 -12.09 -4.38 -5.81
C TYR A 164 -11.02 -5.23 -6.51
N ALA A 165 -10.07 -5.82 -5.77
CA ALA A 165 -8.91 -6.46 -6.36
C ALA A 165 -9.24 -7.87 -6.87
N PRO A 166 -9.10 -8.16 -8.18
CA PRO A 166 -9.30 -9.51 -8.71
C PRO A 166 -8.17 -10.48 -8.32
N VAL A 167 -7.06 -9.98 -7.79
CA VAL A 167 -5.93 -10.79 -7.32
C VAL A 167 -5.67 -10.49 -5.84
N LEU A 168 -5.60 -11.54 -5.03
CA LEU A 168 -5.21 -11.46 -3.63
C LEU A 168 -3.83 -12.07 -3.45
N ALA A 169 -2.88 -11.27 -2.99
CA ALA A 169 -1.55 -11.74 -2.61
C ALA A 169 -1.60 -12.15 -1.13
N VAL A 170 -1.65 -13.45 -0.87
CA VAL A 170 -1.95 -14.02 0.45
C VAL A 170 -0.65 -14.35 1.17
N ALA A 171 -0.38 -13.66 2.27
CA ALA A 171 0.81 -13.92 3.07
C ALA A 171 0.77 -15.31 3.71
N ASP A 172 1.92 -15.96 3.76
CA ASP A 172 2.16 -17.12 4.61
C ASP A 172 2.17 -16.68 6.07
N SER A 173 1.05 -16.91 6.76
CA SER A 173 0.76 -16.42 8.12
C SER A 173 0.61 -17.60 9.07
N PRO A 174 1.53 -17.78 10.04
CA PRO A 174 1.45 -18.89 10.98
C PRO A 174 0.31 -18.74 11.99
N GLU A 175 -0.21 -17.52 12.16
CA GLU A 175 -1.38 -17.23 12.99
C GLU A 175 -2.70 -17.54 12.28
N ALA A 176 -2.70 -17.71 10.96
CA ALA A 176 -3.90 -18.00 10.19
C ALA A 176 -4.30 -19.47 10.30
N ASP A 177 -5.61 -19.71 10.39
CA ASP A 177 -6.19 -21.05 10.36
C ASP A 177 -7.10 -21.30 9.13
N ASP A 178 -7.68 -22.50 9.07
CA ASP A 178 -8.59 -22.89 7.99
C ASP A 178 -9.86 -22.02 7.94
N GLU A 179 -10.29 -21.45 9.07
CA GLU A 179 -11.46 -20.58 9.15
C GLU A 179 -11.17 -19.21 8.50
N ASP A 180 -9.99 -18.63 8.74
CA ASP A 180 -9.54 -17.40 8.11
C ASP A 180 -9.49 -17.53 6.58
N HIS A 181 -8.91 -18.62 6.08
CA HIS A 181 -8.85 -18.92 4.66
C HIS A 181 -10.25 -19.17 4.06
N SER A 182 -11.13 -19.81 4.82
CA SER A 182 -12.53 -20.06 4.42
C SER A 182 -13.33 -18.76 4.37
N LEU A 183 -13.18 -17.88 5.36
CA LEU A 183 -13.81 -16.57 5.39
C LEU A 183 -13.38 -15.75 4.18
N LEU A 184 -12.07 -15.70 3.91
CA LEU A 184 -11.55 -15.03 2.72
C LEU A 184 -12.16 -15.62 1.43
N SER A 185 -12.32 -16.95 1.36
CA SER A 185 -12.98 -17.67 0.23
C SER A 185 -14.42 -17.24 0.01
N GLN A 186 -15.15 -16.98 1.08
CA GLN A 186 -16.54 -16.55 1.01
C GLN A 186 -16.67 -15.07 0.67
N LEU A 187 -15.78 -14.22 1.18
CA LEU A 187 -15.80 -12.78 0.93
C LEU A 187 -15.40 -12.42 -0.51
N HIS A 188 -14.43 -13.14 -1.07
CA HIS A 188 -13.97 -12.90 -2.43
C HIS A 188 -13.74 -14.21 -3.20
N PRO A 189 -14.84 -14.89 -3.61
CA PRO A 189 -14.79 -16.21 -4.22
C PRO A 189 -14.22 -16.21 -5.64
N THR A 190 -14.23 -15.07 -6.33
CA THR A 190 -13.74 -14.96 -7.72
C THR A 190 -12.31 -14.47 -7.80
N ALA A 191 -11.73 -13.97 -6.71
CA ALA A 191 -10.35 -13.52 -6.73
C ALA A 191 -9.36 -14.68 -6.93
N HIS A 192 -8.41 -14.45 -7.83
CA HIS A 192 -7.26 -15.30 -7.97
C HIS A 192 -6.30 -15.10 -6.78
N ARG A 193 -5.99 -16.18 -6.06
CA ARG A 193 -5.11 -16.13 -4.88
C ARG A 193 -3.72 -16.58 -5.25
N VAL A 194 -2.75 -15.76 -4.89
CA VAL A 194 -1.34 -16.04 -5.11
C VAL A 194 -0.64 -15.99 -3.75
N PRO A 195 0.02 -17.08 -3.30
CA PRO A 195 0.75 -17.05 -2.04
C PRO A 195 1.92 -16.07 -2.12
N ILE A 196 2.31 -15.43 -1.03
CA ILE A 196 3.53 -14.63 -0.96
C ILE A 196 4.31 -14.99 0.31
N ASP A 197 5.62 -15.08 0.16
CA ASP A 197 6.50 -15.34 1.30
C ASP A 197 6.39 -14.19 2.30
N ARG A 198 6.46 -14.52 3.59
CA ARG A 198 6.54 -13.53 4.66
C ARG A 198 7.74 -12.60 4.40
N ALA A 199 7.58 -11.32 4.72
CA ALA A 199 8.76 -10.46 4.81
C ALA A 199 9.69 -11.02 5.90
N PRO A 200 11.03 -11.09 5.67
CA PRO A 200 11.94 -11.51 6.73
C PRO A 200 11.72 -10.58 7.93
N GLU A 201 11.50 -11.17 9.11
CA GLU A 201 11.30 -10.42 10.35
C GLU A 201 12.47 -9.44 10.50
N ARG A 202 12.16 -8.14 10.50
CA ARG A 202 13.12 -7.17 11.04
C ARG A 202 13.19 -7.49 12.52
N GLY A 203 14.34 -8.00 12.97
CA GLY A 203 14.60 -8.33 14.36
C GLY A 203 14.04 -7.26 15.30
N THR A 204 13.41 -7.73 16.37
CA THR A 204 12.69 -6.97 17.40
C THR A 204 13.53 -5.80 17.93
N GLY A 205 13.40 -4.65 17.28
CA GLY A 205 13.71 -3.35 17.84
C GLY A 205 12.58 -2.97 18.79
N ASN A 206 12.77 -3.33 20.06
CA ASN A 206 11.88 -3.09 21.19
C ASN A 206 11.31 -1.64 21.17
N CYS A 207 10.06 -1.48 20.74
CA CYS A 207 9.28 -0.26 20.93
C CYS A 207 8.06 -0.61 21.78
N ALA A 208 8.32 -0.96 23.04
CA ALA A 208 7.28 -0.94 24.06
C ALA A 208 6.93 0.53 24.36
N PRO A 209 5.65 0.90 24.46
CA PRO A 209 5.28 2.21 24.98
C PRO A 209 5.68 2.26 26.46
N THR A 210 6.60 3.15 26.80
CA THR A 210 6.97 3.42 28.19
C THR A 210 5.76 3.98 28.95
N PRO A 211 5.39 3.42 30.12
CA PRO A 211 4.42 4.06 31.00
C PRO A 211 5.03 5.34 31.58
N ASN A 212 4.31 6.44 31.43
CA ASN A 212 4.70 7.76 31.92
C ASN A 212 4.63 7.76 33.47
N VAL A 213 5.77 7.74 34.15
CA VAL A 213 5.85 7.92 35.61
C VAL A 213 6.22 9.40 35.86
N PRO A 214 5.41 10.18 36.60
CA PRO A 214 5.76 11.55 36.94
C PRO A 214 6.98 11.57 37.88
N ALA A 215 7.91 12.49 37.63
CA ALA A 215 9.05 12.73 38.52
C ALA A 215 8.58 13.22 39.90
N PRO A 216 9.28 12.88 41.00
CA PRO A 216 8.95 13.40 42.32
C PRO A 216 9.31 14.90 42.40
N ASP A 217 8.39 15.67 43.00
CA ASP A 217 8.64 17.04 43.43
C ASP A 217 9.86 17.11 44.34
N ASN A 218 10.80 18.00 44.02
CA ASN A 218 11.88 18.40 44.91
C ASN A 218 11.87 19.93 45.05
N ALA A 219 11.13 20.43 46.04
CA ALA A 219 11.51 21.50 46.97
C ALA A 219 10.34 21.81 47.93
#